data_AF-C1LGZ2-F1
#
_entry.id   AF-C1LGZ2-F1
#
_cell.length_a   1.000
_cell.length_b   1.000
_cell.length_c   1.000
_cell.angle_alpha   90.00
_cell.angle_beta   90.00
_cell.angle_gamma   90.00
#
_symmetry.space_group_name_H-M   'P 1'
#
loop_
_entity.id
_entity.type
_entity.pdbx_description
1 polymer ?
#
loop_
_entity_poly.entity_id
_entity_poly.type
_entity_poly.pdbx_seq_one_letter_code
_entity_poly.pdbx_strand_id
1 'polypeptide(L)'
;MSKTLQDCNKKMIRNNQNNDERKIVDICDLIVDYVTQFPLSKDIKSRINLDDIHPTDIDLTRLHIIHKKAEYLSFDVGSGDVEQSNAPPPSSTTVLLPSVKKNLKSHVLFSSLFTNNTSETQTNHLRTERRTSSSCRLSLQKVVTKDGSINLQIGPPSMFIQANGGFRHELTLSRDMEEVFEEELIWTLDTEVIVPPGYRTRAELVITEDEYNGKFQVETIFEGSISVKLRDKKDGSIVFVIVINDLSKLLNARNGFYPVPNSSNAVSFINEGFCHCHFGIGQRVELQEEKI
;
A
#
# COMPACT_ATOMS: atom_id res chain seq x y z
N MET A 1 -39.45 8.46 -0.15
CA MET A 1 -38.34 7.79 -0.86
C MET A 1 -37.02 8.39 -0.38
N SER A 2 -36.41 7.85 0.67
CA SER A 2 -35.01 8.16 1.03
C SER A 2 -34.54 7.11 2.03
N LYS A 3 -34.10 5.95 1.52
CA LYS A 3 -33.58 4.87 2.36
C LYS A 3 -32.50 3.97 1.72
N THR A 4 -31.87 4.38 0.61
CA THR A 4 -31.03 3.43 -0.16
C THR A 4 -29.56 3.83 -0.34
N LEU A 5 -29.05 4.78 0.44
CA LEU A 5 -27.62 5.15 0.43
C LEU A 5 -26.90 4.95 1.78
N GLN A 6 -27.63 4.75 2.88
CA GLN A 6 -27.02 4.43 4.18
C GLN A 6 -26.84 2.93 4.43
N ASP A 7 -27.55 2.05 3.70
CA ASP A 7 -27.50 0.60 3.92
C ASP A 7 -26.33 -0.10 3.19
N CYS A 8 -25.74 0.52 2.16
CA CYS A 8 -24.53 -0.02 1.51
C CYS A 8 -23.25 0.26 2.33
N ASN A 9 -23.20 1.37 3.08
CA ASN A 9 -22.06 1.67 3.98
C ASN A 9 -22.07 0.84 5.28
N LYS A 10 -23.20 0.22 5.64
CA LYS A 10 -23.32 -0.58 6.87
C LYS A 10 -23.06 -2.07 6.70
N LYS A 11 -23.06 -2.59 5.46
CA LYS A 11 -22.93 -4.03 5.18
C LYS A 11 -21.53 -4.51 4.80
N MET A 12 -20.54 -3.61 4.68
CA MET A 12 -19.12 -3.95 4.47
C MET A 12 -18.22 -3.73 5.69
N ILE A 13 -18.81 -3.57 6.89
CA ILE A 13 -18.06 -3.45 8.17
C ILE A 13 -18.23 -4.71 9.06
N ARG A 14 -18.92 -5.75 8.58
CA ARG A 14 -19.06 -7.03 9.29
C ARG A 14 -18.79 -8.20 8.36
N ASN A 15 -17.50 -8.51 8.19
CA ASN A 15 -16.97 -9.88 8.16
C ASN A 15 -15.47 -9.84 7.82
N ASN A 16 -14.68 -9.47 8.83
CA ASN A 16 -13.38 -10.05 9.15
C ASN A 16 -12.92 -9.44 10.48
N GLN A 17 -13.61 -9.80 11.56
CA GLN A 17 -13.00 -9.73 12.89
C GLN A 17 -12.05 -10.92 13.02
N ASN A 18 -10.89 -10.83 12.36
CA ASN A 18 -9.68 -11.30 13.00
C ASN A 18 -9.13 -10.08 13.72
N ASN A 19 -9.26 -10.04 15.04
CA ASN A 19 -8.55 -9.10 15.89
C ASN A 19 -7.05 -9.45 15.81
N ASP A 20 -6.39 -9.11 14.70
CA ASP A 20 -4.97 -8.81 14.76
C ASP A 20 -4.89 -7.37 15.29
N GLU A 21 -4.59 -7.23 16.58
CA GLU A 21 -4.28 -5.93 17.17
C GLU A 21 -3.16 -5.29 16.34
N ARG A 22 -3.40 -4.07 15.85
CA ARG A 22 -2.38 -3.28 15.15
C ARG A 22 -1.15 -3.18 16.04
N LYS A 23 0.00 -3.60 15.51
CA LYS A 23 1.27 -3.59 16.24
C LYS A 23 2.07 -2.36 15.86
N ILE A 24 2.01 -1.34 16.70
CA ILE A 24 2.79 -0.11 16.57
C ILE A 24 3.98 -0.21 17.53
N VAL A 25 5.17 0.07 17.04
CA VAL A 25 6.41 0.09 17.83
C VAL A 25 7.08 1.43 17.64
N ASP A 26 7.16 2.25 18.68
CA ASP A 26 7.85 3.55 18.61
C ASP A 26 9.30 3.43 19.08
N ILE A 27 10.26 3.87 18.26
CA ILE A 27 11.68 3.80 18.63
C ILE A 27 12.04 4.72 19.80
N CYS A 28 11.34 5.85 19.99
CA CYS A 28 11.60 6.77 21.10
C CYS A 28 11.21 6.14 22.44
N ASP A 29 10.07 5.43 22.50
CA ASP A 29 9.65 4.69 23.69
C ASP A 29 10.67 3.61 24.05
N LEU A 30 11.15 2.85 23.05
CA LEU A 30 12.18 1.85 23.27
C LEU A 30 13.49 2.46 23.80
N ILE A 31 13.86 3.66 23.33
CA ILE A 31 15.07 4.36 23.78
C ILE A 31 14.93 4.72 25.27
N VAL A 32 13.79 5.26 25.67
CA VAL A 32 13.50 5.59 27.08
C VAL A 32 13.57 4.31 27.94
N ASP A 33 12.93 3.23 27.51
CA ASP A 33 12.97 1.93 28.20
C ASP A 33 14.40 1.38 28.36
N TYR A 34 15.25 1.53 27.34
CA TYR A 34 16.64 1.11 27.41
C TYR A 34 17.46 1.97 28.38
N VAL A 35 17.24 3.29 28.36
CA VAL A 35 17.98 4.24 29.20
C VAL A 35 17.65 4.05 30.68
N THR A 36 16.39 3.80 31.04
CA THR A 36 15.99 3.54 32.43
C THR A 36 16.66 2.28 33.01
N GLN A 37 16.97 1.30 32.16
CA GLN A 37 17.64 0.05 32.53
C GLN A 37 19.17 0.13 32.39
N PHE A 38 19.72 1.23 31.89
CA PHE A 38 21.15 1.36 31.62
C PHE A 38 21.99 1.30 32.91
N PRO A 39 23.11 0.57 32.93
CA PRO A 39 23.94 0.42 34.13
C PRO A 39 24.74 1.69 34.42
N LEU A 40 24.11 2.65 35.10
CA LEU A 40 24.75 3.88 35.57
C LEU A 40 25.32 3.74 36.98
N SER A 41 26.41 4.46 37.28
CA SER A 41 26.97 4.54 38.63
C SER A 41 26.01 5.23 39.61
N LYS A 42 26.14 4.94 40.91
CA LYS A 42 25.30 5.53 41.97
C LYS A 42 25.38 7.06 41.98
N ASP A 43 26.57 7.61 41.73
CA ASP A 43 26.79 9.06 41.71
C ASP A 43 25.98 9.73 40.60
N ILE A 44 25.97 9.15 39.39
CA ILE A 44 25.19 9.67 38.26
C ILE A 44 23.70 9.50 38.53
N LYS A 45 23.25 8.31 38.97
CA LYS A 45 21.83 8.04 39.27
C LYS A 45 21.25 9.00 40.32
N SER A 46 22.05 9.42 41.29
CA SER A 46 21.60 10.36 42.33
C SER A 46 21.30 11.78 41.82
N ARG A 47 21.90 12.16 40.67
CA ARG A 47 21.85 13.51 40.09
C ARG A 47 20.81 13.68 38.99
N ILE A 48 20.43 12.60 38.31
CA ILE A 48 19.52 12.64 37.16
C ILE A 48 18.08 12.27 37.57
N ASN A 49 17.10 12.69 36.75
CA ASN A 49 15.74 12.16 36.81
C ASN A 49 15.50 11.33 35.55
N LEU A 50 15.39 9.99 35.69
CA LEU A 50 15.19 9.09 34.55
C LEU A 50 13.73 9.08 34.06
N ASP A 51 12.80 9.56 34.88
CA ASP A 51 11.37 9.62 34.53
C ASP A 51 11.02 10.87 33.70
N ASP A 52 11.98 11.78 33.50
CA ASP A 52 11.81 13.08 32.84
C ASP A 52 12.78 13.25 31.66
N ILE A 53 12.95 12.19 30.88
CA ILE A 53 13.75 12.25 29.64
C ILE A 53 12.91 12.92 28.56
N HIS A 54 13.33 14.09 28.09
CA HIS A 54 12.61 14.84 27.07
C HIS A 54 13.02 14.38 25.66
N PRO A 55 12.15 14.42 24.63
CA PRO A 55 12.52 14.09 23.25
C PRO A 55 13.77 14.82 22.72
N THR A 56 14.02 16.04 23.18
CA THR A 56 15.22 16.84 22.81
C THR A 56 16.53 16.29 23.36
N ASP A 57 16.46 15.39 24.34
CA ASP A 57 17.62 14.72 24.91
C ASP A 57 18.05 13.51 24.08
N ILE A 58 17.17 13.03 23.20
CA ILE A 58 17.42 11.95 22.26
C ILE A 58 17.96 12.53 20.96
N ASP A 59 19.26 12.36 20.74
CA ASP A 59 19.94 12.75 19.52
C ASP A 59 19.96 11.58 18.52
N LEU A 60 19.13 11.73 17.48
CA LEU A 60 18.99 10.80 16.36
C LEU A 60 19.69 11.30 15.08
N THR A 61 20.53 12.34 15.16
CA THR A 61 21.17 12.94 13.97
C THR A 61 22.12 11.97 13.25
N ARG A 62 22.66 11.00 13.97
CA ARG A 62 23.53 9.94 13.44
C ARG A 62 22.79 8.62 13.20
N LEU A 63 21.46 8.62 13.26
CA LEU A 63 20.62 7.48 12.92
C LEU A 63 20.08 7.68 11.51
N HIS A 64 20.52 6.84 10.59
CA HIS A 64 19.98 6.74 9.24
C HIS A 64 18.81 5.76 9.24
N ILE A 65 17.69 6.19 8.65
CA ILE A 65 16.50 5.37 8.46
C ILE A 65 16.29 5.25 6.95
N ILE A 66 16.34 4.02 6.45
CA ILE A 66 16.28 3.71 5.02
C ILE A 66 15.08 2.80 4.80
N HIS A 67 14.15 3.24 3.97
CA HIS A 67 13.00 2.43 3.55
C HIS A 67 13.32 1.75 2.22
N LYS A 68 13.22 0.43 2.17
CA LYS A 68 13.27 -0.31 0.90
C LYS A 68 11.97 -0.11 0.13
N LYS A 69 11.97 -0.52 -1.14
CA LYS A 69 10.77 -0.51 -1.97
C LYS A 69 9.69 -1.42 -1.38
N ALA A 70 8.43 -1.01 -1.49
CA ALA A 70 7.30 -1.86 -1.11
C ALA A 70 7.22 -3.12 -1.97
N GLU A 71 7.06 -4.27 -1.32
CA GLU A 71 6.80 -5.56 -1.93
C GLU A 71 5.34 -5.95 -1.71
N TYR A 72 4.72 -6.49 -2.76
CA TYR A 72 3.29 -6.82 -2.76
C TYR A 72 3.09 -8.33 -2.79
N LEU A 73 2.27 -8.84 -1.88
CA LEU A 73 1.94 -10.26 -1.73
C LEU A 73 0.48 -10.50 -2.15
N SER A 74 0.23 -11.46 -3.04
CA SER A 74 -1.13 -11.94 -3.35
C SER A 74 -1.63 -12.88 -2.26
N PHE A 75 -2.95 -12.85 -2.02
CA PHE A 75 -3.63 -13.93 -1.31
C PHE A 75 -3.86 -15.09 -2.27
N ASP A 76 -3.00 -16.11 -2.23
CA ASP A 76 -3.34 -17.40 -2.82
C ASP A 76 -4.40 -18.07 -1.94
N VAL A 77 -5.67 -17.93 -2.33
CA VAL A 77 -6.71 -18.81 -1.82
C VAL A 77 -6.54 -20.13 -2.57
N GLY A 78 -5.97 -21.12 -1.88
CA GLY A 78 -5.72 -22.45 -2.42
C GLY A 78 -6.92 -23.00 -3.17
N SER A 79 -6.72 -23.21 -4.48
CA SER A 79 -7.55 -24.13 -5.23
C SER A 79 -6.98 -25.51 -4.91
N GLY A 80 -7.63 -26.20 -3.98
CA GLY A 80 -7.36 -27.62 -3.77
C GLY A 80 -7.80 -28.36 -5.01
N ASP A 81 -6.84 -28.86 -5.78
CA ASP A 81 -6.94 -30.09 -6.55
C ASP A 81 -5.50 -30.61 -6.72
N VAL A 82 -5.18 -31.61 -5.91
CA VAL A 82 -3.92 -32.36 -5.97
C VAL A 82 -4.07 -33.37 -7.11
N GLU A 83 -3.42 -33.13 -8.25
CA GLU A 83 -2.98 -34.22 -9.12
C GLU A 83 -1.46 -34.34 -9.07
N GLN A 84 -1.04 -35.53 -8.63
CA GLN A 84 0.33 -35.96 -8.41
C GLN A 84 1.02 -36.21 -9.75
N SER A 85 2.09 -35.47 -10.06
CA SER A 85 3.08 -35.93 -11.03
C SER A 85 4.49 -35.68 -10.50
N ASN A 86 5.18 -36.77 -10.21
CA ASN A 86 6.57 -36.82 -9.73
C ASN A 86 7.55 -36.40 -10.85
N ALA A 87 8.26 -35.28 -10.67
CA ALA A 87 9.55 -35.03 -11.34
C ALA A 87 10.44 -34.06 -10.51
N PRO A 88 11.78 -34.19 -10.51
CA PRO A 88 12.69 -33.42 -9.66
C PRO A 88 12.99 -32.00 -10.22
N PRO A 89 13.52 -31.06 -9.41
CA PRO A 89 13.49 -29.64 -9.71
C PRO A 89 14.69 -29.18 -10.54
N PRO A 90 14.54 -28.16 -11.41
CA PRO A 90 15.64 -27.28 -11.76
C PRO A 90 15.57 -25.99 -10.95
N SER A 91 16.67 -25.67 -10.28
CA SER A 91 16.98 -24.42 -9.61
C SER A 91 16.97 -23.25 -10.60
N SER A 92 15.96 -22.38 -10.50
CA SER A 92 15.95 -21.02 -11.03
C SER A 92 14.84 -20.24 -10.32
N THR A 93 15.22 -19.23 -9.53
CA THR A 93 14.29 -18.32 -8.85
C THR A 93 13.55 -17.49 -9.88
N THR A 94 12.43 -18.01 -10.38
CA THR A 94 11.47 -17.23 -11.17
C THR A 94 10.59 -16.47 -10.19
N VAL A 95 10.74 -15.14 -10.16
CA VAL A 95 9.81 -14.24 -9.47
C VAL A 95 8.46 -14.37 -10.18
N LEU A 96 7.57 -15.20 -9.63
CA LEU A 96 6.21 -15.36 -10.13
C LEU A 96 5.46 -14.06 -9.82
N LEU A 97 4.94 -13.41 -10.88
CA LEU A 97 4.00 -12.31 -10.71
C LEU A 97 2.81 -12.82 -9.88
N PRO A 98 2.35 -12.08 -8.87
CA PRO A 98 1.21 -12.48 -8.05
C PRO A 98 0.00 -12.74 -8.95
N SER A 99 -0.54 -13.95 -8.93
CA SER A 99 -1.74 -14.28 -9.69
C SER A 99 -2.93 -13.57 -9.04
N VAL A 100 -3.34 -12.47 -9.64
CA VAL A 100 -4.51 -11.69 -9.21
C VAL A 100 -5.75 -12.53 -9.50
N LYS A 101 -6.65 -12.67 -8.52
CA LYS A 101 -8.04 -13.05 -8.82
C LYS A 101 -8.61 -11.98 -9.73
N LYS A 102 -8.57 -12.22 -11.04
CA LYS A 102 -9.18 -11.37 -12.07
C LYS A 102 -10.68 -11.40 -11.88
N ASN A 103 -11.22 -10.53 -11.03
CA ASN A 103 -12.66 -10.32 -10.93
C ASN A 103 -13.06 -9.23 -11.93
N LEU A 104 -12.73 -9.49 -13.20
CA LEU A 104 -12.94 -8.60 -14.32
C LEU A 104 -14.42 -8.29 -14.44
N LYS A 105 -14.82 -7.07 -14.06
CA LYS A 105 -16.19 -6.61 -14.23
C LYS A 105 -16.26 -5.77 -15.49
N SER A 106 -17.01 -6.27 -16.48
CA SER A 106 -17.34 -5.53 -17.69
C SER A 106 -18.72 -4.91 -17.56
N HIS A 107 -18.83 -3.63 -17.88
CA HIS A 107 -20.08 -2.89 -17.84
C HIS A 107 -20.33 -2.22 -19.19
N VAL A 108 -21.53 -2.40 -19.75
CA VAL A 108 -22.03 -1.56 -20.84
C VAL A 108 -22.44 -0.23 -20.23
N LEU A 109 -21.79 0.84 -20.66
CA LEU A 109 -22.03 2.18 -20.13
C LEU A 109 -23.01 2.97 -20.99
N PHE A 110 -22.98 2.70 -22.29
CA PHE A 110 -23.80 3.38 -23.27
C PHE A 110 -24.06 2.45 -24.46
N SER A 111 -25.27 2.52 -25.01
CA SER A 111 -25.72 1.73 -26.16
C SER A 111 -26.45 2.67 -27.13
N SER A 112 -25.93 2.78 -28.35
CA SER A 112 -26.54 3.55 -29.44
C SER A 112 -27.03 2.63 -30.54
N LEU A 113 -28.13 2.98 -31.20
CA LEU A 113 -28.66 2.22 -32.34
C LEU A 113 -28.66 3.11 -33.59
N PHE A 114 -27.95 2.68 -34.62
CA PHE A 114 -27.91 3.32 -35.92
C PHE A 114 -28.74 2.49 -36.90
N THR A 115 -29.66 3.12 -37.62
CA THR A 115 -30.62 2.41 -38.48
C THR A 115 -30.50 2.95 -39.90
N ASN A 116 -30.28 2.06 -40.87
CA ASN A 116 -30.18 2.43 -42.27
C ASN A 116 -31.32 1.79 -43.08
N ASN A 117 -32.35 2.60 -43.34
CA ASN A 117 -33.49 2.22 -44.18
C ASN A 117 -33.31 2.60 -45.67
N THR A 118 -32.11 3.02 -46.09
CA THR A 118 -31.83 3.42 -47.47
C THR A 118 -31.24 2.26 -48.26
N SER A 119 -31.02 2.48 -49.56
CA SER A 119 -30.41 1.52 -50.48
C SER A 119 -28.87 1.59 -50.50
N GLU A 120 -28.26 2.51 -49.75
CA GLU A 120 -26.82 2.77 -49.76
C GLU A 120 -26.23 2.69 -48.34
N THR A 121 -24.98 2.26 -48.22
CA THR A 121 -24.28 2.18 -46.94
C THR A 121 -24.13 3.57 -46.31
N GLN A 122 -24.34 3.67 -45.00
CA GLN A 122 -24.16 4.91 -44.24
C GLN A 122 -23.00 4.79 -43.26
N THR A 123 -22.13 5.79 -43.21
CA THR A 123 -21.08 5.91 -42.19
C THR A 123 -21.47 6.97 -41.18
N ASN A 124 -21.54 6.60 -39.91
CA ASN A 124 -21.84 7.49 -38.81
C ASN A 124 -20.60 7.67 -37.93
N HIS A 125 -20.43 8.84 -37.33
CA HIS A 125 -19.34 9.07 -36.37
C HIS A 125 -19.88 9.01 -34.95
N LEU A 126 -19.24 8.21 -34.11
CA LEU A 126 -19.53 8.07 -32.69
C LEU A 126 -18.33 8.57 -31.89
N ARG A 127 -18.52 9.71 -31.22
CA ARG A 127 -17.56 10.26 -30.26
C ARG A 127 -18.12 10.19 -28.84
N THR A 128 -17.32 9.67 -27.92
CA THR A 128 -17.67 9.59 -26.50
C THR A 128 -16.48 9.99 -25.63
N GLU A 129 -16.77 10.67 -24.53
CA GLU A 129 -15.80 11.00 -23.48
C GLU A 129 -16.37 10.50 -22.15
N ARG A 130 -15.52 9.93 -21.31
CA ARG A 130 -15.87 9.49 -19.98
C ARG A 130 -14.77 9.81 -18.98
N ARG A 131 -15.18 10.09 -17.75
CA ARG A 131 -14.31 10.17 -16.57
C ARG A 131 -14.55 8.94 -15.69
N THR A 132 -13.50 8.26 -15.25
CA THR A 132 -13.56 7.21 -14.22
C THR A 132 -12.61 7.55 -13.09
N SER A 133 -12.95 7.21 -11.84
CA SER A 133 -12.02 7.32 -10.72
C SER A 133 -11.41 5.96 -10.43
N SER A 134 -10.07 5.88 -10.42
CA SER A 134 -9.35 4.75 -9.82
C SER A 134 -8.99 5.11 -8.39
N SER A 135 -9.21 4.20 -7.45
CA SER A 135 -8.93 4.43 -6.04
C SER A 135 -7.99 3.37 -5.51
N CYS A 136 -7.09 3.74 -4.59
CA CYS A 136 -6.43 2.73 -3.78
C CYS A 136 -6.31 3.17 -2.32
N ARG A 137 -6.63 2.22 -1.44
CA ARG A 137 -6.60 2.35 0.00
C ARG A 137 -5.45 1.53 0.56
N LEU A 138 -4.56 2.19 1.29
CA LEU A 138 -3.48 1.58 2.05
C LEU A 138 -3.82 1.62 3.53
N SER A 139 -3.55 0.54 4.26
CA SER A 139 -3.72 0.48 5.71
C SER A 139 -2.54 -0.24 6.35
N LEU A 140 -1.88 0.39 7.33
CA LEU A 140 -0.78 -0.18 8.09
C LEU A 140 -1.31 -1.04 9.25
N GLN A 141 -0.66 -2.18 9.47
CA GLN A 141 -1.01 -3.17 10.48
C GLN A 141 0.11 -3.40 11.47
N LYS A 142 1.34 -3.51 10.96
CA LYS A 142 2.56 -3.62 11.75
C LYS A 142 3.50 -2.50 11.30
N VAL A 143 3.89 -1.64 12.22
CA VAL A 143 4.58 -0.41 11.86
C VAL A 143 5.59 0.00 12.94
N VAL A 144 6.73 0.51 12.48
CA VAL A 144 7.71 1.17 13.35
C VAL A 144 7.62 2.68 13.17
N THR A 145 7.44 3.41 14.25
CA THR A 145 7.34 4.88 14.25
C THR A 145 8.54 5.51 14.95
N LYS A 146 8.76 6.78 14.65
CA LYS A 146 9.67 7.68 15.35
C LYS A 146 8.85 8.84 15.86
N ASP A 147 8.68 8.94 17.18
CA ASP A 147 7.91 10.01 17.82
C ASP A 147 6.46 10.08 17.28
N GLY A 148 5.81 8.91 17.24
CA GLY A 148 4.45 8.70 16.74
C GLY A 148 4.28 8.89 15.23
N SER A 149 5.36 9.18 14.50
CA SER A 149 5.31 9.50 13.07
C SER A 149 6.05 8.45 12.25
N ILE A 150 5.60 8.23 11.03
CA ILE A 150 6.31 7.42 10.03
C ILE A 150 6.39 8.18 8.71
N ASN A 151 7.24 7.76 7.76
CA ASN A 151 7.26 8.28 6.40
C ASN A 151 7.57 7.11 5.47
N LEU A 152 6.54 6.42 4.98
CA LEU A 152 6.72 5.32 4.01
C LEU A 152 6.27 5.75 2.63
N GLN A 153 7.18 5.62 1.66
CA GLN A 153 6.92 5.76 0.23
C GLN A 153 6.39 4.47 -0.38
N ILE A 154 5.06 4.37 -0.41
CA ILE A 154 4.35 3.23 -1.00
C ILE A 154 3.59 3.73 -2.22
N GLY A 155 3.93 3.18 -3.39
CA GLY A 155 3.19 3.39 -4.63
C GLY A 155 2.41 2.13 -4.99
N PRO A 156 1.34 2.22 -5.79
CA PRO A 156 0.45 1.11 -6.07
C PRO A 156 1.16 -0.12 -6.70
N PRO A 157 0.57 -1.33 -6.60
CA PRO A 157 1.12 -2.52 -7.23
C PRO A 157 1.39 -2.34 -8.73
N SER A 158 2.43 -2.98 -9.27
CA SER A 158 2.90 -2.78 -10.66
C SER A 158 1.83 -2.99 -11.74
N MET A 159 0.84 -3.87 -11.50
CA MET A 159 -0.28 -4.10 -12.40
C MET A 159 -1.18 -2.87 -12.57
N PHE A 160 -1.33 -2.08 -11.52
CA PHE A 160 -2.08 -0.81 -11.53
C PHE A 160 -1.39 0.23 -12.42
N ILE A 161 -0.06 0.32 -12.35
CA ILE A 161 0.77 1.24 -13.16
C ILE A 161 0.61 0.96 -14.66
N GLN A 162 0.57 -0.32 -15.03
CA GLN A 162 0.45 -0.76 -16.43
C GLN A 162 -0.95 -0.48 -17.02
N ALA A 163 -2.01 -0.65 -16.24
CA ALA A 163 -3.38 -0.43 -16.70
C ALA A 163 -3.69 1.05 -17.03
N ASN A 164 -3.06 1.98 -16.31
CA ASN A 164 -3.39 3.40 -16.35
C ASN A 164 -2.25 4.30 -16.84
N GLY A 165 -1.23 3.73 -17.50
CA GLY A 165 -0.24 4.53 -18.25
C GLY A 165 0.77 5.32 -17.40
N GLY A 166 1.12 4.83 -16.20
CA GLY A 166 2.20 5.41 -15.40
C GLY A 166 1.77 6.16 -14.15
N PHE A 167 0.98 5.52 -13.29
CA PHE A 167 0.81 5.99 -11.90
C PHE A 167 2.17 6.23 -11.25
N ARG A 168 2.45 7.48 -10.91
CA ARG A 168 3.62 7.86 -10.12
C ARG A 168 3.16 8.64 -8.89
N HIS A 169 2.71 7.91 -7.89
CA HIS A 169 2.54 8.45 -6.55
C HIS A 169 3.37 7.63 -5.55
N GLU A 170 4.32 8.30 -4.91
CA GLU A 170 4.96 7.86 -3.69
C GLU A 170 4.18 8.51 -2.54
N LEU A 171 3.47 7.71 -1.74
CA LEU A 171 2.72 8.24 -0.61
C LEU A 171 3.66 8.58 0.55
N THR A 172 3.28 9.50 1.43
CA THR A 172 3.94 9.68 2.72
C THR A 172 2.91 9.40 3.79
N LEU A 173 2.85 8.17 4.29
CA LEU A 173 2.04 7.84 5.46
C LEU A 173 2.70 8.49 6.67
N SER A 174 2.07 9.51 7.26
CA SER A 174 2.68 10.32 8.33
C SER A 174 2.13 10.03 9.72
N ARG A 175 0.81 9.93 9.86
CA ARG A 175 0.15 9.79 11.17
C ARG A 175 -1.13 8.96 11.14
N ASP A 176 -1.92 9.14 10.08
CA ASP A 176 -3.10 8.33 9.85
C ASP A 176 -2.64 7.01 9.23
N MET A 177 -2.77 5.94 10.00
CA MET A 177 -2.32 4.57 9.64
C MET A 177 -3.13 3.97 8.47
N GLU A 178 -3.85 4.81 7.76
CA GLU A 178 -4.66 4.52 6.61
C GLU A 178 -4.68 5.75 5.70
N GLU A 179 -4.46 5.52 4.41
CA GLU A 179 -4.54 6.56 3.38
C GLU A 179 -5.36 6.04 2.22
N VAL A 180 -6.20 6.90 1.66
CA VAL A 180 -6.96 6.63 0.44
C VAL A 180 -6.56 7.68 -0.58
N PHE A 181 -6.19 7.24 -1.77
CA PHE A 181 -6.00 8.14 -2.89
C PHE A 181 -6.88 7.74 -4.05
N GLU A 182 -7.27 8.76 -4.82
CA GLU A 182 -8.14 8.65 -5.98
C GLU A 182 -7.53 9.44 -7.14
N GLU A 183 -7.61 8.87 -8.34
CA GLU A 183 -7.14 9.51 -9.57
C GLU A 183 -8.21 9.38 -10.65
N GLU A 184 -8.52 10.52 -11.29
CA GLU A 184 -9.46 10.56 -12.39
C GLU A 184 -8.76 10.24 -13.72
N LEU A 185 -9.30 9.27 -14.45
CA LEU A 185 -8.92 8.96 -15.82
C LEU A 185 -9.98 9.45 -16.79
N ILE A 186 -9.53 10.11 -17.86
CA ILE A 186 -10.39 10.54 -18.95
C ILE A 186 -10.20 9.59 -20.14
N TRP A 187 -11.26 8.90 -20.48
CA TRP A 187 -11.33 8.01 -21.64
C TRP A 187 -12.01 8.73 -22.77
N THR A 188 -11.39 8.71 -23.95
CA THR A 188 -11.99 9.27 -25.16
C THR A 188 -12.00 8.21 -26.24
N LEU A 189 -13.12 8.09 -26.94
CA LEU A 189 -13.27 7.25 -28.11
C LEU A 189 -13.86 8.09 -29.24
N ASP A 190 -13.26 7.94 -30.41
CA ASP A 190 -13.73 8.49 -31.67
C ASP A 190 -13.70 7.36 -32.70
N THR A 191 -14.85 6.94 -33.20
CA THR A 191 -14.98 5.78 -34.09
C THR A 191 -16.06 5.96 -35.14
N GLU A 192 -15.95 5.22 -36.23
CA GLU A 192 -16.92 5.18 -37.31
C GLU A 192 -17.81 3.92 -37.19
N VAL A 193 -19.12 4.12 -37.29
CA VAL A 193 -20.13 3.05 -37.32
C VAL A 193 -20.71 2.98 -38.72
N ILE A 194 -20.31 1.95 -39.45
CA ILE A 194 -20.80 1.66 -40.80
C ILE A 194 -22.08 0.83 -40.68
N VAL A 195 -23.15 1.25 -41.38
CA VAL A 195 -24.46 0.59 -41.35
C VAL A 195 -24.87 0.22 -42.78
N PRO A 196 -24.95 -1.07 -43.13
CA PRO A 196 -25.38 -1.51 -44.45
C PRO A 196 -26.85 -1.16 -44.78
N PRO A 197 -27.23 -1.14 -46.06
CA PRO A 197 -28.62 -0.95 -46.50
C PRO A 197 -29.59 -1.98 -45.87
N GLY A 198 -30.66 -1.52 -45.23
CA GLY A 198 -31.66 -2.38 -44.60
C GLY A 198 -31.20 -3.05 -43.29
N TYR A 199 -30.18 -2.50 -42.63
CA TYR A 199 -29.66 -2.99 -41.35
C TYR A 199 -29.77 -1.95 -40.25
N ARG A 200 -29.79 -2.44 -39.01
CA ARG A 200 -29.52 -1.66 -37.80
C ARG A 200 -28.23 -2.16 -37.15
N THR A 201 -27.38 -1.24 -36.73
CA THR A 201 -26.15 -1.52 -35.99
C THR A 201 -26.26 -0.93 -34.60
N ARG A 202 -26.14 -1.76 -33.57
CA ARG A 202 -26.02 -1.34 -32.18
C ARG A 202 -24.54 -1.20 -31.84
N ALA A 203 -24.15 -0.04 -31.30
CA ALA A 203 -22.82 0.21 -30.78
C ALA A 203 -22.86 0.35 -29.26
N GLU A 204 -22.14 -0.52 -28.55
CA GLU A 204 -22.08 -0.56 -27.10
C GLU A 204 -20.69 -0.22 -26.61
N LEU A 205 -20.59 0.79 -25.75
CA LEU A 205 -19.35 1.14 -25.08
C LEU A 205 -19.20 0.27 -23.83
N VAL A 206 -18.19 -0.61 -23.84
CA VAL A 206 -17.89 -1.53 -22.75
C VAL A 206 -16.60 -1.11 -22.06
N ILE A 207 -16.66 -0.98 -20.74
CA ILE A 207 -15.48 -0.77 -19.89
C ILE A 207 -15.27 -2.00 -19.02
N THR A 208 -13.99 -2.34 -18.88
CA THR A 208 -13.54 -3.39 -17.99
C THR A 208 -12.80 -2.76 -16.82
N GLU A 209 -13.18 -3.10 -15.59
CA GLU A 209 -12.52 -2.69 -14.35
C GLU A 209 -12.01 -3.93 -13.60
N ASP A 210 -10.95 -3.75 -12.80
CA ASP A 210 -10.42 -4.77 -11.87
C ASP A 210 -10.34 -4.24 -10.44
N GLU A 211 -10.21 -5.20 -9.53
CA GLU A 211 -9.87 -4.95 -8.13
C GLU A 211 -8.59 -5.68 -7.74
N TYR A 212 -7.71 -5.00 -7.02
CA TYR A 212 -6.58 -5.63 -6.34
C TYR A 212 -6.80 -5.61 -4.83
N ASN A 213 -6.63 -6.78 -4.21
CA ASN A 213 -6.66 -6.97 -2.77
C ASN A 213 -5.40 -7.72 -2.35
N GLY A 214 -4.54 -7.10 -1.55
CA GLY A 214 -3.29 -7.75 -1.17
C GLY A 214 -2.65 -7.17 0.08
N LYS A 215 -1.58 -7.84 0.50
CA LYS A 215 -0.69 -7.35 1.55
C LYS A 215 0.49 -6.64 0.90
N PHE A 216 1.05 -5.68 1.61
CA PHE A 216 2.34 -5.12 1.26
C PHE A 216 3.30 -5.19 2.46
N GLN A 217 4.58 -5.21 2.16
CA GLN A 217 5.65 -5.14 3.14
C GLN A 217 6.68 -4.10 2.73
N VAL A 218 7.21 -3.37 3.72
CA VAL A 218 8.29 -2.40 3.54
C VAL A 218 9.35 -2.64 4.61
N GLU A 219 10.51 -3.14 4.21
CA GLU A 219 11.66 -3.23 5.10
C GLU A 219 12.23 -1.84 5.38
N THR A 220 12.32 -1.48 6.66
CA THR A 220 13.00 -0.28 7.14
C THR A 220 14.27 -0.66 7.87
N ILE A 221 15.41 -0.18 7.38
CA ILE A 221 16.72 -0.36 7.98
C ILE A 221 17.05 0.87 8.83
N PHE A 222 17.45 0.63 10.07
CA PHE A 222 18.00 1.61 10.99
C PHE A 222 19.51 1.35 11.09
N GLU A 223 20.33 2.34 10.77
CA GLU A 223 21.78 2.23 10.78
C GLU A 223 22.42 3.44 11.46
N GLY A 224 23.46 3.20 12.26
CA GLY A 224 24.28 4.26 12.85
C GLY A 224 24.26 4.23 14.38
N SER A 225 24.09 5.38 15.01
CA SER A 225 24.17 5.49 16.48
C SER A 225 23.13 6.45 17.04
N ILE A 226 22.74 6.19 18.28
CA ILE A 226 21.82 7.03 19.05
C ILE A 226 22.58 7.58 20.26
N SER A 227 22.33 8.84 20.61
CA SER A 227 22.86 9.40 21.86
C SER A 227 21.75 9.98 22.71
N VAL A 228 21.79 9.69 24.02
CA VAL A 228 20.82 10.24 24.97
C VAL A 228 21.56 11.03 26.03
N LYS A 229 21.21 12.32 26.16
CA LYS A 229 21.79 13.24 27.12
C LYS A 229 21.04 13.12 28.45
N LEU A 230 21.73 12.76 29.52
CA LEU A 230 21.17 12.72 30.87
C LEU A 230 21.50 14.04 31.57
N ARG A 231 20.46 14.73 32.05
CA ARG A 231 20.58 16.07 32.67
C ARG A 231 20.50 16.02 34.19
N ASP A 232 21.20 16.96 34.82
CA ASP A 232 21.12 17.17 36.26
C ASP A 232 19.74 17.72 36.60
N LYS A 233 19.08 17.11 37.57
CA LYS A 233 17.74 17.52 38.01
C LYS A 233 17.72 18.90 38.69
N LYS A 234 18.87 19.46 39.08
CA LYS A 234 18.95 20.77 39.74
C LYS A 234 19.09 21.94 38.76
N ASP A 235 19.99 21.82 37.79
CA ASP A 235 20.37 22.93 36.90
C ASP A 235 20.21 22.63 35.40
N GLY A 236 19.79 21.41 35.04
CA GLY A 236 19.58 21.00 33.65
C GLY A 236 20.86 20.79 32.84
N SER A 237 22.04 20.89 33.46
CA SER A 237 23.33 20.63 32.80
C SER A 237 23.48 19.16 32.42
N ILE A 238 24.24 18.87 31.36
CA ILE A 238 24.47 17.48 30.93
C ILE A 238 25.45 16.81 31.89
N VAL A 239 25.00 15.75 32.56
CA VAL A 239 25.80 14.97 33.51
C VAL A 239 26.49 13.80 32.81
N PHE A 240 25.78 13.17 31.86
CA PHE A 240 26.25 11.98 31.18
C PHE A 240 25.60 11.85 29.81
N VAL A 241 26.27 11.18 28.87
CA VAL A 241 25.70 10.88 27.55
C VAL A 241 25.80 9.37 27.32
N ILE A 242 24.65 8.72 27.16
CA ILE A 242 24.61 7.32 26.74
C ILE A 242 24.77 7.31 25.23
N VAL A 243 25.74 6.53 24.73
CA VAL A 243 25.95 6.32 23.30
C VAL A 243 25.65 4.87 22.96
N ILE A 244 24.68 4.66 22.07
CA ILE A 244 24.23 3.35 21.62
C ILE A 244 24.76 3.16 20.20
N ASN A 245 25.86 2.41 20.08
CA ASN A 245 26.46 2.06 18.78
C ASN A 245 25.93 0.73 18.24
N ASP A 246 25.61 -0.20 19.14
CA ASP A 246 25.01 -1.48 18.79
C ASP A 246 23.49 -1.36 18.98
N LEU A 247 22.81 -1.04 17.87
CA LEU A 247 21.36 -0.87 17.86
C LEU A 247 20.61 -2.16 18.24
N SER A 248 21.21 -3.34 18.06
CA SER A 248 20.55 -4.62 18.39
C SER A 248 20.28 -4.81 19.88
N LYS A 249 20.96 -4.07 20.76
CA LYS A 249 20.69 -4.06 22.21
C LYS A 249 19.37 -3.40 22.56
N LEU A 250 18.96 -2.44 21.74
CA LEU A 250 17.78 -1.60 21.91
C LEU A 250 16.63 -2.10 21.01
N LEU A 251 16.91 -2.18 19.72
CA LEU A 251 16.01 -2.55 18.64
C LEU A 251 16.20 -4.04 18.33
N ASN A 252 15.55 -4.88 19.13
CA ASN A 252 15.74 -6.33 19.10
C ASN A 252 14.48 -7.10 18.67
N ALA A 253 14.61 -8.43 18.56
CA ALA A 253 13.56 -9.35 18.12
C ALA A 253 12.27 -9.28 18.95
N ARG A 254 12.35 -8.94 20.25
CA ARG A 254 11.15 -8.80 21.10
C ARG A 254 10.24 -7.68 20.58
N ASN A 255 10.86 -6.64 20.03
CA ASN A 255 10.18 -5.48 19.47
C ASN A 255 9.94 -5.61 17.95
N GLY A 256 10.22 -6.78 17.36
CA GLY A 256 10.00 -7.04 15.94
C GLY A 256 11.14 -6.64 15.00
N PHE A 257 12.31 -6.29 15.55
CA PHE A 257 13.51 -5.97 14.76
C PHE A 257 14.39 -7.20 14.57
N TYR A 258 15.17 -7.23 13.50
CA TYR A 258 16.15 -8.28 13.24
C TYR A 258 17.48 -7.67 12.78
N PRO A 259 18.62 -8.30 13.13
CA PRO A 259 19.92 -7.78 12.73
C PRO A 259 20.09 -7.88 11.21
N VAL A 260 20.74 -6.86 10.63
CA VAL A 260 21.15 -6.92 9.23
C VAL A 260 22.40 -7.80 9.12
N PRO A 261 22.44 -8.80 8.23
CA PRO A 261 23.62 -9.66 8.06
C PRO A 261 24.87 -8.82 7.78
N ASN A 262 25.98 -9.17 8.43
CA ASN A 262 27.29 -8.53 8.27
C ASN A 262 27.36 -7.04 8.68
N SER A 263 26.38 -6.52 9.43
CA SER A 263 26.46 -5.18 10.05
C SER A 263 26.19 -5.27 11.55
N SER A 264 27.08 -4.71 12.36
CA SER A 264 26.90 -4.65 13.83
C SER A 264 26.08 -3.44 14.29
N ASN A 265 25.91 -2.45 13.42
CA ASN A 265 25.29 -1.16 13.76
C ASN A 265 24.00 -0.93 12.95
N ALA A 266 23.44 -1.99 12.35
CA ALA A 266 22.21 -1.92 11.59
C ALA A 266 21.22 -3.03 11.97
N VAL A 267 19.96 -2.64 12.02
CA VAL A 267 18.82 -3.50 12.32
C VAL A 267 17.67 -3.15 11.40
N SER A 268 16.88 -4.14 11.04
CA SER A 268 15.73 -3.98 10.15
C SER A 268 14.42 -4.24 10.88
N PHE A 269 13.36 -3.64 10.36
CA PHE A 269 11.97 -3.89 10.75
C PHE A 269 11.13 -4.04 9.49
N ILE A 270 10.27 -5.08 9.44
CA ILE A 270 9.28 -5.21 8.36
C ILE A 270 8.00 -4.50 8.78
N ASN A 271 7.69 -3.40 8.10
CA ASN A 271 6.37 -2.78 8.13
C ASN A 271 5.43 -3.58 7.23
N GLU A 272 4.20 -3.79 7.68
CA GLU A 272 3.21 -4.58 6.96
C GLU A 272 1.89 -3.84 6.91
N GLY A 273 1.18 -4.01 5.79
CA GLY A 273 -0.14 -3.44 5.63
C GLY A 273 -0.94 -4.14 4.56
N PHE A 274 -2.13 -3.62 4.34
CA PHE A 274 -3.08 -4.06 3.32
C PHE A 274 -3.28 -2.96 2.28
N CYS A 275 -3.53 -3.41 1.07
CA CYS A 275 -3.80 -2.58 -0.09
C CYS A 275 -5.07 -3.08 -0.77
N HIS A 276 -6.03 -2.17 -0.98
CA HIS A 276 -7.24 -2.40 -1.74
C HIS A 276 -7.32 -1.36 -2.84
N CYS A 277 -7.14 -1.76 -4.11
CA CYS A 277 -7.24 -0.87 -5.25
C CYS A 277 -8.39 -1.26 -6.18
N HIS A 278 -8.99 -0.27 -6.83
CA HIS A 278 -9.99 -0.40 -7.90
C HIS A 278 -9.53 0.44 -9.08
N PHE A 279 -9.55 -0.11 -10.30
CA PHE A 279 -9.05 0.59 -11.49
C PHE A 279 -9.69 0.12 -12.80
N GLY A 280 -9.73 1.03 -13.77
CA GLY A 280 -10.07 0.71 -15.15
C GLY A 280 -8.92 -0.05 -15.84
N ILE A 281 -9.26 -1.06 -16.64
CA ILE A 281 -8.31 -1.87 -17.41
C ILE A 281 -8.39 -1.52 -18.90
N GLY A 282 -9.57 -1.17 -19.38
CA GLY A 282 -9.72 -0.86 -20.79
C GLY A 282 -11.13 -0.50 -21.19
N GLN A 283 -11.22 0.02 -22.41
CA GLN A 283 -12.43 0.46 -23.06
C GLN A 283 -12.48 -0.13 -24.48
N ARG A 284 -13.65 -0.63 -24.88
CA ARG A 284 -13.91 -1.11 -26.25
C ARG A 284 -15.32 -0.76 -26.71
N VAL A 285 -15.53 -0.80 -28.02
CA VAL A 285 -16.86 -0.74 -28.63
C VAL A 285 -17.22 -2.10 -29.16
N GLU A 286 -18.40 -2.59 -28.81
CA GLU A 286 -18.99 -3.78 -29.39
C GLU A 286 -20.06 -3.36 -30.39
N LEU A 287 -19.93 -3.83 -31.64
CA LEU A 287 -20.89 -3.58 -32.71
C LEU A 287 -21.72 -4.84 -32.95
N GLN A 288 -23.03 -4.72 -32.95
CA GLN A 288 -23.97 -5.81 -33.26
C GLN A 288 -24.88 -5.38 -34.42
N GLU A 289 -24.86 -6.14 -35.51
CA GLU A 289 -25.65 -5.86 -36.70
C GLU A 289 -26.87 -6.76 -36.79
N GLU A 290 -28.01 -6.20 -37.18
CA GLU A 290 -29.25 -6.93 -37.36
C GLU A 290 -30.00 -6.40 -38.58
N LYS A 291 -30.59 -7.31 -39.35
CA LYS A 291 -31.41 -6.96 -40.51
C LYS A 291 -32.77 -6.44 -40.07
N ILE A 292 -33.26 -5.40 -40.75
CA ILE A 292 -34.58 -4.78 -40.52
C ILE A 292 -35.69 -5.57 -41.22
#